data_AF-A0A165J5K0-F1
#
_entry.id   AF-A0A165J5K0-F1
#
_cell.length_a   1.000
_cell.length_b   1.000
_cell.length_c   1.000
_cell.angle_alpha   90.00
_cell.angle_beta   90.00
_cell.angle_gamma   90.00
#
_symmetry.space_group_name_H-M   'P 1'
#
loop_
_entity.id
_entity.type
_entity.pdbx_description
1 polymer ?
#
loop_
_entity_poly.entity_id
_entity_poly.type
_entity_poly.pdbx_seq_one_letter_code
_entity_poly.pdbx_strand_id
1 'polypeptide(L)'
;WHEISQHVPGRSNKDCRKRWYGQMERQLRRGAWTAEEDELLRQAVKSHGNQWSHVAAMVVTRSGDQCAKRWTDAINPDIDHSSWKPEEDAVLVKAVKKHGRAWAHIVRGYLPHRTGLSAKNRY
;
A
#
# COMPACT_ATOMS: atom_id res chain seq x y z
N TRP A 1 -26.09 6.52 2.69
CA TRP A 1 -26.49 5.09 2.74
C TRP A 1 -27.86 4.86 3.36
N HIS A 2 -28.18 5.45 4.53
CA HIS A 2 -29.53 5.35 5.11
C HIS A 2 -30.62 5.91 4.18
N GLU A 3 -30.38 7.09 3.63
CA GLU A 3 -31.23 7.72 2.61
C GLU A 3 -31.31 6.89 1.31
N ILE A 4 -30.18 6.34 0.87
CA ILE A 4 -30.12 5.46 -0.30
C ILE A 4 -30.97 4.19 -0.09
N SER A 5 -30.96 3.59 1.09
CA SER A 5 -31.78 2.38 1.37
C SER A 5 -33.29 2.65 1.38
N GLN A 6 -33.74 3.88 1.65
CA GLN A 6 -35.17 4.23 1.56
C GLN A 6 -35.71 4.09 0.13
N HIS A 7 -34.83 4.19 -0.86
CA HIS A 7 -35.15 4.09 -2.28
C HIS A 7 -34.87 2.69 -2.86
N VAL A 8 -34.45 1.71 -2.05
CA VAL A 8 -34.14 0.34 -2.50
C VAL A 8 -34.95 -0.68 -1.68
N PRO A 9 -36.13 -1.09 -2.15
CA PRO A 9 -37.01 -2.01 -1.43
C PRO A 9 -36.32 -3.33 -1.07
N GLY A 10 -36.53 -3.81 0.16
CA GLY A 10 -36.00 -5.10 0.63
C GLY A 10 -34.49 -5.13 0.88
N ARG A 11 -33.80 -3.98 0.93
CA ARG A 11 -32.36 -3.90 1.21
C ARG A 11 -32.08 -2.92 2.33
N SER A 12 -31.22 -3.31 3.27
CA SER A 12 -30.78 -2.43 4.35
C SER A 12 -29.67 -1.47 3.87
N ASN A 13 -29.43 -0.41 4.65
CA ASN A 13 -28.31 0.50 4.43
C ASN A 13 -26.95 -0.22 4.33
N LYS A 14 -26.75 -1.29 5.11
CA LYS A 14 -25.56 -2.15 5.10
C LYS A 14 -25.46 -2.92 3.78
N ASP A 15 -26.57 -3.44 3.26
CA ASP A 15 -26.61 -4.15 1.98
C ASP A 15 -26.27 -3.23 0.81
N CYS A 16 -26.85 -2.02 0.79
CA CYS A 16 -26.56 -1.01 -0.22
C CYS A 16 -25.07 -0.63 -0.22
N ARG A 17 -24.50 -0.36 0.96
CA ARG A 17 -23.08 -0.05 1.13
C ARG A 17 -22.19 -1.20 0.66
N LYS A 18 -22.46 -2.43 1.12
CA LYS A 18 -21.68 -3.62 0.75
C LYS A 18 -21.72 -3.88 -0.75
N ARG A 19 -22.89 -3.72 -1.39
CA ARG A 19 -23.05 -3.89 -2.83
C ARG A 19 -22.26 -2.85 -3.62
N TRP A 20 -22.31 -1.58 -3.20
CA TRP A 20 -21.55 -0.50 -3.83
C TRP A 20 -20.04 -0.74 -3.74
N TYR A 21 -19.51 -1.00 -2.54
CA TYR A 21 -18.09 -1.30 -2.39
C TYR A 21 -17.68 -2.56 -3.16
N GLY A 22 -18.49 -3.62 -3.14
CA GLY A 22 -18.21 -4.82 -3.93
C GLY A 22 -18.26 -4.59 -5.44
N GLN A 23 -19.04 -3.62 -5.92
CA GLN A 23 -19.02 -3.20 -7.33
C GLN A 23 -17.79 -2.37 -7.67
N MET A 24 -17.40 -1.44 -6.79
CA MET A 24 -16.16 -0.68 -6.92
C MET A 24 -14.94 -1.62 -6.91
N GLU A 25 -14.92 -2.61 -6.01
CA GLU A 25 -13.87 -3.64 -5.95
C GLU A 25 -13.78 -4.52 -7.21
N ARG A 26 -14.88 -4.70 -7.94
CA ARG A 26 -14.85 -5.38 -9.25
C ARG A 26 -14.21 -4.53 -10.34
N GLN A 27 -14.26 -3.20 -10.21
CA GLN A 27 -13.57 -2.29 -11.12
C GLN A 27 -12.09 -2.13 -10.77
N LEU A 28 -11.69 -2.48 -9.55
CA LEU A 28 -10.29 -2.47 -9.14
C LEU A 28 -9.51 -3.60 -9.84
N ARG A 29 -8.35 -3.23 -10.40
CA ARG A 29 -7.46 -4.19 -11.05
C ARG A 29 -6.76 -5.05 -10.01
N ARG A 30 -6.75 -6.36 -10.28
CA ARG A 30 -5.94 -7.37 -9.57
C ARG A 30 -4.74 -7.72 -10.45
N GLY A 31 -3.55 -7.76 -9.85
CA GLY A 31 -2.31 -8.10 -10.57
C GLY A 31 -1.26 -7.00 -10.54
N ALA A 32 -0.25 -7.16 -11.40
CA ALA A 32 0.92 -6.28 -11.51
C ALA A 32 0.53 -4.83 -11.80
N TRP A 33 1.31 -3.89 -11.29
CA TRP A 33 1.18 -2.46 -11.56
C TRP A 33 1.75 -2.14 -12.93
N THR A 34 1.04 -1.33 -13.70
CA THR A 34 1.56 -0.81 -14.97
C THR A 34 2.38 0.47 -14.75
N ALA A 35 3.19 0.85 -15.73
CA ALA A 35 3.98 2.07 -15.65
C ALA A 35 3.10 3.33 -15.55
N GLU A 36 1.95 3.31 -16.22
CA GLU A 36 0.96 4.39 -16.18
C GLU A 36 0.31 4.50 -14.79
N GLU A 37 -0.02 3.37 -14.15
CA GLU A 37 -0.55 3.36 -12.79
C GLU A 37 0.50 3.89 -11.79
N ASP A 38 1.76 3.50 -11.93
CA ASP A 38 2.85 4.01 -11.09
C ASP A 38 3.03 5.52 -11.27
N GLU A 39 2.91 6.04 -12.50
CA GLU A 39 3.02 7.46 -12.76
C GLU A 39 1.86 8.26 -12.18
N LEU A 40 0.62 7.79 -12.35
CA LEU A 40 -0.54 8.37 -11.69
C LEU A 40 -0.39 8.34 -10.17
N LEU A 41 0.13 7.25 -9.61
CA LEU A 41 0.39 7.14 -8.18
C LEU A 41 1.41 8.17 -7.70
N ARG A 42 2.52 8.38 -8.43
CA ARG A 42 3.51 9.43 -8.10
C ARG A 42 2.88 10.82 -8.10
N GLN A 43 2.12 11.14 -9.14
CA GLN A 43 1.44 12.45 -9.26
C GLN A 43 0.40 12.66 -8.16
N ALA A 44 -0.36 11.62 -7.84
CA ALA A 44 -1.37 11.65 -6.81
C ALA A 44 -0.76 11.81 -5.41
N VAL A 45 0.32 11.09 -5.09
CA VAL A 45 1.04 11.25 -3.82
C VAL A 45 1.72 12.62 -3.73
N LYS A 46 2.26 13.15 -4.84
CA LYS A 46 2.78 14.52 -4.86
C LYS A 46 1.70 15.56 -4.54
N SER A 47 0.45 15.33 -4.99
CA SER A 47 -0.67 16.25 -4.78
C SER A 47 -1.34 16.10 -3.41
N HIS A 48 -1.48 14.86 -2.91
CA HIS A 48 -2.30 14.55 -1.73
C HIS A 48 -1.53 13.92 -0.57
N GLY A 49 -0.23 13.68 -0.71
CA GLY A 49 0.58 12.97 0.27
C GLY A 49 0.02 11.58 0.57
N ASN A 50 -0.01 11.22 1.86
CA ASN A 50 -0.47 9.91 2.34
C ASN A 50 -2.00 9.83 2.51
N GLN A 51 -2.78 10.74 1.89
CA GLN A 51 -4.24 10.67 1.90
C GLN A 51 -4.74 9.63 0.89
N TRP A 52 -4.58 8.35 1.23
CA TRP A 52 -4.75 7.23 0.30
C TRP A 52 -6.13 7.13 -0.36
N SER A 53 -7.18 7.65 0.28
CA SER A 53 -8.51 7.74 -0.34
C SER A 53 -8.53 8.72 -1.53
N HIS A 54 -7.87 9.88 -1.41
CA HIS A 54 -7.75 10.84 -2.52
C HIS A 54 -6.77 10.33 -3.58
N VAL A 55 -5.67 9.70 -3.16
CA VAL A 55 -4.70 9.09 -4.07
C VAL A 55 -5.36 8.02 -4.93
N ALA A 56 -6.13 7.12 -4.34
CA ALA A 56 -6.87 6.09 -5.06
C ALA A 56 -7.92 6.66 -6.01
N ALA A 57 -8.53 7.80 -5.65
CA ALA A 57 -9.48 8.47 -6.54
C ALA A 57 -8.82 9.02 -7.81
N MET A 58 -7.52 9.39 -7.76
CA MET A 58 -6.76 9.79 -8.95
C MET A 58 -6.23 8.60 -9.76
N VAL A 59 -5.82 7.51 -9.09
CA VAL A 59 -5.36 6.30 -9.78
C VAL A 59 -6.53 5.55 -10.43
N VAL A 60 -7.73 5.63 -9.83
CA VAL A 60 -9.03 5.06 -10.28
C VAL A 60 -9.08 3.53 -10.31
N THR A 61 -8.00 2.87 -10.74
CA THR A 61 -7.92 1.41 -10.93
C THR A 61 -7.49 0.64 -9.69
N ARG A 62 -7.03 1.34 -8.64
CA ARG A 62 -6.45 0.74 -7.42
C ARG A 62 -7.08 1.32 -6.16
N SER A 63 -7.21 0.52 -5.11
CA SER A 63 -7.68 0.97 -3.80
C SER A 63 -6.60 1.76 -3.05
N GLY A 64 -7.02 2.52 -2.04
CA GLY A 64 -6.09 3.25 -1.16
C GLY A 64 -5.04 2.34 -0.55
N ASP A 65 -5.43 1.16 -0.08
CA ASP A 65 -4.49 0.18 0.50
C ASP A 65 -3.49 -0.35 -0.53
N GLN A 66 -3.94 -0.58 -1.78
CA GLN A 66 -3.04 -0.98 -2.87
C GLN A 66 -2.05 0.14 -3.18
N CYS A 67 -2.51 1.38 -3.28
CA CYS A 67 -1.67 2.57 -3.49
C CYS A 67 -0.64 2.74 -2.38
N ALA A 68 -1.08 2.68 -1.11
CA ALA A 68 -0.22 2.80 0.06
C ALA A 68 0.90 1.76 0.05
N LYS A 69 0.53 0.50 -0.23
CA LYS A 69 1.48 -0.61 -0.30
C LYS A 69 2.48 -0.42 -1.45
N ARG A 70 1.99 -0.09 -2.65
CA ARG A 70 2.85 0.12 -3.82
C ARG A 70 3.85 1.25 -3.60
N TRP A 71 3.39 2.37 -3.03
CA TRP A 71 4.24 3.49 -2.67
C TRP A 71 5.32 3.06 -1.67
N THR A 72 4.90 2.51 -0.53
CA THR A 72 5.79 2.18 0.60
C THR A 72 6.80 1.08 0.29
N ASP A 73 6.45 0.13 -0.57
CA ASP A 73 7.30 -1.05 -0.82
C ASP A 73 8.12 -0.96 -2.11
N ALA A 74 7.73 -0.13 -3.09
CA ALA A 74 8.27 -0.26 -4.45
C ALA A 74 8.61 1.02 -5.20
N ILE A 75 7.87 2.13 -5.05
CA ILE A 75 8.05 3.30 -5.93
C ILE A 75 8.30 4.62 -5.21
N ASN A 76 8.29 4.64 -3.88
CA ASN A 76 8.71 5.82 -3.13
C ASN A 76 10.21 6.08 -3.41
N PRO A 77 10.60 7.27 -3.89
CA PRO A 77 11.99 7.62 -4.20
C PRO A 77 12.96 7.50 -3.02
N ASP A 78 12.48 7.52 -1.77
CA ASP A 78 13.32 7.36 -0.58
C ASP A 78 13.77 5.91 -0.34
N ILE A 79 13.25 4.95 -1.11
CA ILE A 79 13.58 3.53 -1.02
C ILE A 79 14.87 3.25 -1.80
N ASP A 80 15.81 2.58 -1.13
CA ASP A 80 17.00 2.04 -1.78
C ASP A 80 16.70 0.68 -2.43
N HIS A 81 16.76 0.68 -3.76
CA HIS A 81 16.60 -0.50 -4.62
C HIS A 81 17.92 -1.20 -4.97
N SER A 82 19.07 -0.74 -4.46
CA SER A 82 20.36 -1.38 -4.68
C SER A 82 20.41 -2.77 -4.07
N SER A 83 21.37 -3.58 -4.53
CA SER A 83 21.75 -4.82 -3.85
C SER A 83 22.09 -4.56 -2.37
N TRP A 84 21.75 -5.53 -1.52
CA TRP A 84 22.08 -5.51 -0.10
C TRP A 84 23.58 -5.56 0.10
N LYS A 85 24.09 -4.66 0.95
CA LYS A 85 25.49 -4.67 1.33
C LYS A 85 25.74 -5.66 2.48
N PRO A 86 26.93 -6.27 2.58
CA PRO A 86 27.26 -7.18 3.68
C PRO A 86 27.06 -6.55 5.06
N GLU A 87 27.29 -5.25 5.20
CA GLU A 87 27.08 -4.51 6.44
C GLU A 87 25.59 -4.44 6.81
N GLU A 88 24.72 -4.23 5.82
CA GLU A 88 23.26 -4.21 6.01
C GLU A 88 22.73 -5.61 6.40
N ASP A 89 23.27 -6.68 5.80
CA ASP A 89 22.92 -8.06 6.15
C ASP A 89 23.29 -8.38 7.60
N ALA A 90 24.49 -7.97 8.04
CA ALA A 90 24.92 -8.16 9.42
C ALA A 90 24.00 -7.42 10.41
N VAL A 91 23.58 -6.20 10.06
CA VAL A 91 22.61 -5.41 10.82
C VAL A 91 21.25 -6.11 10.85
N LEU A 92 20.75 -6.59 9.70
CA LEU A 92 19.47 -7.28 9.58
C LEU A 92 19.43 -8.53 10.47
N VAL A 93 20.43 -9.40 10.37
CA VAL A 93 20.52 -10.62 11.17
C VAL A 93 20.55 -10.29 12.67
N LYS A 94 21.33 -9.28 13.08
CA LYS A 94 21.41 -8.85 14.48
C LYS A 94 20.08 -8.28 14.97
N ALA A 95 19.41 -7.47 14.16
CA ALA A 95 18.13 -6.86 14.50
C ALA A 95 17.02 -7.91 14.60
N VAL A 96 16.96 -8.88 13.70
CA VAL A 96 15.99 -9.99 13.75
C VAL A 96 16.22 -10.88 14.98
N LYS A 97 17.48 -11.17 15.34
CA LYS A 97 17.79 -11.90 16.59
C LYS A 97 17.29 -11.17 17.84
N LYS A 98 17.34 -9.84 17.84
CA LYS A 98 16.93 -9.01 18.98
C LYS A 98 15.41 -8.77 19.04
N HIS A 99 14.77 -8.53 17.91
CA HIS A 99 13.38 -8.03 17.83
C HIS A 99 12.40 -9.01 17.17
N GLY A 100 12.87 -10.18 16.73
CA GLY A 100 12.08 -11.13 15.96
C GLY A 100 11.75 -10.62 14.55
N ARG A 101 10.64 -11.09 13.97
CA ARG A 101 10.21 -10.73 12.58
C ARG A 101 9.39 -9.43 12.53
N ALA A 102 9.74 -8.45 13.35
CA ALA A 102 9.09 -7.15 13.40
C ALA A 102 9.64 -6.21 12.31
N TRP A 103 9.44 -6.56 11.02
CA TRP A 103 10.11 -5.92 9.88
C TRP A 103 9.97 -4.39 9.83
N ALA A 104 8.76 -3.87 10.07
CA ALA A 104 8.53 -2.43 10.08
C ALA A 104 9.30 -1.71 11.19
N HIS A 105 9.43 -2.33 12.36
CA HIS A 105 10.22 -1.80 13.47
C HIS A 105 11.72 -1.87 13.18
N ILE A 106 12.19 -3.00 12.62
CA ILE A 106 13.59 -3.21 12.25
C ILE A 106 14.04 -2.17 11.23
N VAL A 107 13.28 -2.00 10.16
CA VAL A 107 13.62 -1.08 9.08
C VAL A 107 13.66 0.37 9.59
N ARG A 108 12.64 0.78 10.35
CA ARG A 108 12.58 2.14 10.93
C ARG A 108 13.76 2.43 11.86
N GLY A 109 14.20 1.45 12.64
CA GLY A 109 15.25 1.64 13.65
C GLY A 109 16.68 1.42 13.15
N TYR A 110 16.86 0.58 12.13
CA TYR A 110 18.19 0.07 11.76
C TYR A 110 18.52 0.20 10.27
N LEU A 111 17.52 0.28 9.39
CA LEU A 111 17.71 0.25 7.93
C LEU A 111 16.74 1.25 7.25
N PRO A 112 16.89 2.57 7.46
CA PRO A 112 15.86 3.57 7.16
C PRO A 112 15.52 3.71 5.67
N HIS A 113 16.39 3.24 4.76
CA HIS A 113 16.16 3.26 3.31
C HIS A 113 15.68 1.92 2.74
N ARG A 114 15.60 0.86 3.57
CA ARG A 114 15.01 -0.42 3.17
C ARG A 114 13.51 -0.40 3.47
N THR A 115 12.78 -1.39 2.96
CA THR A 115 11.35 -1.55 3.25
C THR A 115 11.15 -2.80 4.09
N GLY A 116 10.04 -2.87 4.83
CA GLY A 116 9.71 -4.08 5.59
C GLY A 116 9.62 -5.31 4.68
N LEU A 117 9.14 -5.12 3.44
CA LEU A 117 9.10 -6.16 2.43
C LEU A 117 10.50 -6.57 1.94
N SER A 118 11.40 -5.62 1.67
CA SER A 118 12.76 -5.95 1.23
C SER A 118 13.56 -6.67 2.31
N ALA A 119 13.45 -6.23 3.57
CA ALA A 119 14.07 -6.90 4.71
C ALA A 119 13.56 -8.33 4.90
N LYS A 120 12.24 -8.53 4.78
CA LYS A 120 11.62 -9.85 4.84
C LYS A 120 12.08 -10.75 3.68
N ASN A 121 12.21 -10.22 2.47
CA ASN A 121 12.64 -11.00 1.31
C ASN A 121 14.14 -11.35 1.35
N ARG A 122 14.94 -10.57 2.10
CA ARG A 122 16.37 -10.81 2.26
C ARG A 122 16.68 -11.88 3.31
N TYR A 123 15.99 -11.86 4.44
CA TYR A 123 16.21 -12.75 5.59
C TYR A 123 15.63 -14.15 5.39
#